data_AF-A0A7J8NRW7-F1
#
_entry.id   AF-A0A7J8NRW7-F1
#
_cell.length_a   1.000
_cell.length_b   1.000
_cell.length_c   1.000
_cell.angle_alpha   90.00
_cell.angle_beta   90.00
_cell.angle_gamma   90.00
#
_symmetry.space_group_name_H-M   'P 1'
#
loop_
_entity.id
_entity.type
_entity.pdbx_description
1 polymer ?
#
loop_
_entity_poly.entity_id
_entity_poly.type
_entity_poly.pdbx_seq_one_letter_code
_entity_poly.pdbx_strand_id
1 'polypeptide(L)'
;VKREELLQYAQAAIKGLKINVGLARIDAEACSLKEKLGEMKALQNSSTQVHEDFFQKQTTAMIEALKEALGLVRLYSRLEALLLKKKTLSNGDTPQLHAEKVDKLKVLSESLSNSTSKAEKRILEQRVQKEEAVSFRIAKANEVSQQEKELEAAIQELEKQKDELEAELKKVNASLIAARVRLRNAREEREHFDDASNQILLQLTSKEEEISRSIASCRVEADVVNAWIHFLEDTWFLQTTFHEQKEKQ
;
A
#
# COMPACT_ATOMS: atom_id res chain seq x y z
N VAL A 1 -20.00 -16.16 29.10
CA VAL A 1 -20.00 -17.32 30.02
C VAL A 1 -18.77 -18.14 29.70
N LYS A 2 -17.91 -18.37 30.69
CA LYS A 2 -16.73 -19.23 30.45
C LYS A 2 -17.26 -20.63 30.18
N ARG A 3 -16.68 -21.34 29.19
CA ARG A 3 -17.08 -22.72 28.83
C ARG A 3 -17.29 -23.60 30.06
N GLU A 4 -16.42 -23.43 31.04
CA GLU A 4 -16.45 -24.12 32.32
C GLU A 4 -17.73 -23.87 33.14
N GLU A 5 -18.20 -22.62 33.22
CA GLU A 5 -19.42 -22.26 33.95
C GLU A 5 -20.66 -22.87 33.29
N LEU A 6 -20.70 -22.91 31.95
CA LEU A 6 -21.80 -23.51 31.20
C LEU A 6 -21.83 -25.04 31.38
N LEU A 7 -20.66 -25.68 31.36
CA LEU A 7 -20.54 -27.12 31.59
C LEU A 7 -20.94 -27.51 33.01
N GLN A 8 -20.49 -26.75 34.02
CA GLN A 8 -20.88 -26.98 35.41
C GLN A 8 -22.39 -26.83 35.60
N TYR A 9 -23.00 -25.81 34.98
CA TYR A 9 -24.45 -25.61 35.05
C TYR A 9 -25.23 -26.74 34.36
N ALA A 10 -24.80 -27.16 33.17
CA ALA A 10 -25.41 -28.29 32.46
C ALA A 10 -25.28 -29.61 33.24
N GLN A 11 -24.10 -29.88 33.81
CA GLN A 11 -23.88 -31.05 34.67
C GLN A 11 -24.76 -31.02 35.92
N ALA A 12 -24.95 -29.86 36.54
CA ALA A 12 -25.84 -29.70 37.70
C ALA A 12 -27.32 -29.91 37.34
N ALA A 13 -27.74 -29.51 36.14
CA ALA A 13 -29.09 -29.79 35.62
C ALA A 13 -29.30 -31.28 35.33
N ILE A 14 -28.30 -31.94 34.73
CA ILE A 14 -28.36 -33.38 34.43
C ILE A 14 -28.38 -34.21 35.73
N LYS A 15 -27.56 -33.85 36.72
CA LYS A 15 -27.54 -34.53 38.03
C LYS A 15 -28.90 -34.47 38.73
N GLY A 16 -29.64 -33.38 38.53
CA GLY A 16 -31.01 -33.20 39.04
C GLY A 16 -32.04 -34.18 38.49
N LEU A 17 -31.80 -34.78 37.32
CA LEU A 17 -32.69 -35.77 36.71
C LEU A 17 -32.51 -37.19 37.29
N LYS A 18 -31.50 -37.42 38.12
CA LYS A 18 -31.15 -38.74 38.64
C LYS A 18 -32.12 -39.17 39.75
N ILE A 19 -33.20 -39.82 39.35
CA ILE A 19 -34.15 -40.49 40.26
C ILE A 19 -33.69 -41.94 40.45
N ASN A 20 -33.37 -42.35 41.69
CA ASN A 20 -32.94 -43.72 41.95
C ASN A 20 -34.16 -44.65 42.04
N VAL A 21 -34.34 -45.56 41.07
CA VAL A 21 -35.43 -46.55 41.05
C VAL A 21 -35.42 -47.44 42.30
N GLY A 22 -34.26 -47.60 42.95
CA GLY A 22 -34.12 -48.30 44.22
C GLY A 22 -34.79 -47.60 45.41
N LEU A 23 -35.12 -46.30 45.34
CA LEU A 23 -35.83 -45.57 46.39
C LEU A 23 -37.22 -46.12 46.64
N ALA A 24 -38.00 -46.33 45.57
CA ALA A 24 -39.35 -46.88 45.68
C ALA A 24 -39.33 -48.31 46.28
N ARG A 25 -38.32 -49.10 45.93
CA ARG A 25 -38.13 -50.44 46.49
C ARG A 25 -37.73 -50.40 47.97
N ILE A 26 -36.79 -49.51 48.33
CA ILE A 26 -36.39 -49.30 49.73
C ILE A 26 -37.56 -48.81 50.57
N ASP A 27 -38.42 -47.94 50.02
CA ASP A 27 -39.60 -47.43 50.71
C ASP A 27 -40.66 -48.51 50.92
N ALA A 28 -40.92 -49.34 49.91
CA ALA A 28 -41.80 -50.51 50.07
C ALA A 28 -41.27 -51.50 51.12
N GLU A 29 -39.97 -51.81 51.09
CA GLU A 29 -39.33 -52.70 52.07
C GLU A 29 -39.36 -52.08 53.49
N ALA A 30 -39.07 -50.80 53.63
CA ALA A 30 -39.11 -50.09 54.91
C ALA A 30 -40.54 -50.03 55.50
N CYS A 31 -41.56 -49.80 54.66
CA CYS A 31 -42.96 -49.87 55.07
C CYS A 31 -43.34 -51.26 55.57
N SER A 32 -42.99 -52.32 54.81
CA SER A 32 -43.26 -53.70 55.21
C SER A 32 -42.58 -54.11 56.53
N LEU A 33 -41.37 -53.59 56.79
CA LEU A 33 -40.65 -53.84 58.04
C LEU A 33 -41.28 -53.07 59.21
N LYS A 34 -41.78 -51.85 58.97
CA LYS A 34 -42.47 -51.04 59.98
C LYS A 34 -43.79 -51.69 60.40
N GLU A 35 -44.53 -52.27 59.45
CA GLU A 35 -45.75 -53.04 59.72
C GLU A 35 -45.46 -54.27 60.59
N LYS A 36 -44.50 -55.11 60.19
CA LYS A 36 -44.06 -56.28 60.98
C LYS A 36 -43.61 -55.93 62.40
N LEU A 37 -43.00 -54.76 62.56
CA LEU A 37 -42.53 -54.27 63.85
C LEU A 37 -43.68 -53.75 64.73
N GLY A 38 -44.75 -53.23 64.10
CA GLY A 38 -46.02 -52.94 64.77
C GLY A 38 -46.74 -54.21 65.23
N GLU A 39 -46.78 -55.24 64.39
CA GLU A 39 -47.36 -56.56 64.72
C GLU A 39 -46.62 -57.24 65.88
N MET A 40 -45.29 -57.31 65.86
CA MET A 40 -44.50 -57.89 66.95
C MET A 40 -44.66 -57.13 68.27
N LYS A 41 -44.77 -55.80 68.24
CA LYS A 41 -45.07 -55.00 69.44
C LYS A 41 -46.48 -55.25 69.97
N ALA A 42 -47.46 -55.46 69.09
CA ALA A 42 -48.82 -55.80 69.49
C ALA A 42 -48.89 -57.20 70.15
N LEU A 43 -48.13 -58.17 69.63
CA LEU A 43 -47.95 -59.52 70.22
C LEU A 43 -47.23 -59.49 71.58
N GLN A 44 -46.25 -58.60 71.76
CA GLN A 44 -45.55 -58.42 73.03
C GLN A 44 -46.46 -57.82 74.11
N ASN A 45 -47.44 -57.00 73.73
CA ASN A 45 -48.41 -56.38 74.64
C ASN A 45 -49.57 -57.30 75.04
N SER A 46 -49.85 -58.38 74.30
CA SER A 46 -50.91 -59.36 74.62
C SER A 46 -50.42 -60.56 75.44
N SER A 47 -49.11 -60.73 75.62
CA SER A 47 -48.50 -61.88 76.31
C SER A 47 -48.35 -61.71 77.84
N THR A 48 -48.90 -60.63 78.42
CA THR A 48 -48.74 -60.37 79.87
C THR A 48 -50.02 -60.69 80.64
N GLN A 49 -50.34 -61.98 80.85
CA GLN A 49 -51.18 -62.40 81.99
C GLN A 49 -51.04 -63.89 82.40
N VAL A 50 -50.54 -64.06 83.64
CA VAL A 50 -50.72 -65.15 84.64
C VAL A 50 -49.99 -66.50 84.42
N HIS A 51 -48.88 -66.81 85.13
CA HIS A 51 -48.70 -67.52 86.45
C HIS A 51 -49.36 -68.93 86.49
N GLU A 52 -48.78 -70.07 86.91
CA GLU A 52 -47.67 -70.49 87.80
C GLU A 52 -47.02 -71.80 87.29
N ASP A 53 -45.68 -71.93 87.37
CA ASP A 53 -44.94 -73.11 87.88
C ASP A 53 -43.42 -72.87 87.70
N PHE A 54 -42.73 -72.86 88.84
CA PHE A 54 -41.44 -72.20 89.07
C PHE A 54 -40.22 -73.05 88.61
N PHE A 55 -39.20 -72.35 88.10
CA PHE A 55 -37.86 -72.80 87.65
C PHE A 55 -37.68 -73.33 86.21
N GLN A 56 -38.44 -74.33 85.73
CA GLN A 56 -38.18 -74.86 84.36
C GLN A 56 -38.94 -74.10 83.25
N LYS A 57 -40.10 -73.52 83.58
CA LYS A 57 -40.94 -72.69 82.69
C LYS A 57 -40.45 -71.24 82.57
N GLN A 58 -39.79 -70.73 83.63
CA GLN A 58 -39.22 -69.38 83.65
C GLN A 58 -38.00 -69.28 82.73
N THR A 59 -37.17 -70.32 82.69
CA THR A 59 -36.01 -70.39 81.79
C THR A 59 -36.46 -70.45 80.32
N THR A 60 -37.54 -71.18 80.01
CA THR A 60 -38.09 -71.28 78.64
C THR A 60 -38.80 -70.00 78.19
N ALA A 61 -39.60 -69.37 79.06
CA ALA A 61 -40.22 -68.06 78.79
C ALA A 61 -39.18 -66.94 78.62
N MET A 62 -38.11 -66.95 79.43
CA MET A 62 -37.00 -66.01 79.29
C MET A 62 -36.22 -66.24 77.98
N ILE A 63 -36.03 -67.50 77.56
CA ILE A 63 -35.42 -67.85 76.27
C ILE A 63 -36.31 -67.40 75.10
N GLU A 64 -37.64 -67.54 75.19
CA GLU A 64 -38.59 -67.03 74.18
C GLU A 64 -38.59 -65.50 74.11
N ALA A 65 -38.66 -64.81 75.25
CA ALA A 65 -38.57 -63.35 75.31
C ALA A 65 -37.23 -62.82 74.77
N LEU A 66 -36.12 -63.53 75.03
CA LEU A 66 -34.81 -63.20 74.46
C LEU A 66 -34.77 -63.44 72.94
N LYS A 67 -35.42 -64.49 72.42
CA LYS A 67 -35.55 -64.74 70.98
C LYS A 67 -36.41 -63.66 70.29
N GLU A 68 -37.49 -63.22 70.92
CA GLU A 68 -38.33 -62.12 70.43
C GLU A 68 -37.59 -60.79 70.46
N ALA A 69 -36.89 -60.47 71.55
CA ALA A 69 -36.04 -59.28 71.66
C ALA A 69 -34.93 -59.29 70.60
N LEU A 70 -34.29 -60.44 70.37
CA LEU A 70 -33.32 -60.62 69.29
C LEU A 70 -33.96 -60.43 67.91
N GLY A 71 -35.20 -60.89 67.71
CA GLY A 71 -35.99 -60.67 66.51
C GLY A 71 -36.28 -59.19 66.25
N LEU A 72 -36.69 -58.45 67.29
CA LEU A 72 -36.91 -57.00 67.24
C LEU A 72 -35.61 -56.24 66.92
N VAL A 73 -34.51 -56.56 67.59
CA VAL A 73 -33.19 -55.94 67.32
C VAL A 73 -32.80 -56.17 65.87
N ARG A 74 -32.94 -57.40 65.34
CA ARG A 74 -32.64 -57.71 63.93
C ARG A 74 -33.50 -56.91 62.96
N LEU A 75 -34.80 -56.74 63.24
CA LEU A 75 -35.70 -55.94 62.40
C LEU A 75 -35.33 -54.46 62.43
N TYR A 76 -35.04 -53.89 63.61
CA TYR A 76 -34.59 -52.50 63.73
C TYR A 76 -33.26 -52.26 63.02
N SER A 77 -32.27 -53.14 63.18
CA SER A 77 -30.98 -53.03 62.48
C SER A 77 -31.17 -53.09 60.95
N ARG A 78 -32.09 -53.91 60.45
CA ARG A 78 -32.40 -53.98 59.01
C ARG A 78 -33.12 -52.73 58.51
N LEU A 79 -34.06 -52.19 59.28
CA LEU A 79 -34.74 -50.94 58.96
C LEU A 79 -33.76 -49.76 58.93
N GLU A 80 -32.87 -49.68 59.92
CA GLU A 80 -31.80 -48.67 59.98
C GLU A 80 -30.87 -48.75 58.77
N ALA A 81 -30.43 -49.97 58.41
CA ALA A 81 -29.60 -50.18 57.22
C ALA A 81 -30.29 -49.71 55.92
N LEU A 82 -31.60 -49.95 55.79
CA LEU A 82 -32.39 -49.47 54.65
C LEU A 82 -32.55 -47.94 54.64
N LEU A 83 -32.76 -47.30 55.79
CA LEU A 83 -32.86 -45.84 55.90
C LEU A 83 -31.52 -45.14 55.63
N LEU A 84 -30.41 -45.71 56.11
CA LEU A 84 -29.06 -45.22 55.78
C LEU A 84 -28.79 -45.36 54.28
N LYS A 85 -29.16 -46.49 53.68
CA LYS A 85 -29.10 -46.68 52.22
C LYS A 85 -29.95 -45.63 51.52
N LYS A 86 -31.20 -45.39 51.94
CA LYS A 86 -32.10 -44.36 51.40
C LYS A 86 -31.46 -42.96 51.44
N LYS A 87 -30.85 -42.59 52.56
CA LYS A 87 -30.20 -41.28 52.76
C LYS A 87 -29.04 -41.02 51.78
N THR A 88 -28.35 -42.07 51.34
CA THR A 88 -27.29 -41.96 50.31
C THR A 88 -27.82 -41.81 48.89
N LEU A 89 -29.13 -42.00 48.68
CA LEU A 89 -29.77 -41.86 47.38
C LEU A 89 -30.33 -40.43 47.22
N SER A 90 -30.13 -39.88 46.02
CA SER A 90 -30.68 -38.58 45.63
C SER A 90 -32.15 -38.73 45.21
N ASN A 91 -33.01 -37.82 45.67
CA ASN A 91 -34.42 -37.72 45.25
C ASN A 91 -34.62 -36.93 43.94
N GLY A 92 -33.54 -36.46 43.31
CA GLY A 92 -33.62 -35.58 42.14
C GLY A 92 -34.07 -34.16 42.48
N ASP A 93 -34.17 -33.32 41.46
CA ASP A 93 -34.71 -31.95 41.55
C ASP A 93 -36.24 -31.98 41.66
N THR A 94 -36.82 -30.95 42.30
CA THR A 94 -38.26 -30.70 42.21
C THR A 94 -38.63 -30.19 40.81
N PRO A 95 -39.90 -30.37 40.37
CA PRO A 95 -40.35 -29.89 39.05
C PRO A 95 -40.08 -28.39 38.82
N GLN A 96 -40.23 -27.56 39.85
CA GLN A 96 -39.96 -26.12 39.78
C GLN A 96 -38.47 -25.82 39.54
N LEU A 97 -37.58 -26.49 40.30
CA LEU A 97 -36.14 -26.30 40.15
C LEU A 97 -35.64 -26.80 38.79
N HIS A 98 -36.23 -27.89 38.28
CA HIS A 98 -35.95 -28.37 36.94
C HIS A 98 -36.35 -27.34 35.86
N ALA A 99 -37.55 -26.78 35.95
CA ALA A 99 -38.03 -25.75 35.02
C ALA A 99 -37.12 -24.51 35.00
N GLU A 100 -36.74 -24.01 36.18
CA GLU A 100 -35.79 -22.88 36.30
C GLU A 100 -34.43 -23.20 35.66
N LYS A 101 -33.91 -24.42 35.87
CA LYS A 101 -32.65 -24.84 35.26
C LYS A 101 -32.73 -24.89 33.74
N VAL A 102 -33.84 -25.40 33.20
CA VAL A 102 -34.10 -25.45 31.75
C VAL A 102 -34.24 -24.05 31.16
N ASP A 103 -34.99 -23.15 31.80
CA ASP A 103 -35.18 -21.80 31.28
C ASP A 103 -33.88 -20.99 31.31
N LYS A 104 -33.06 -21.14 32.34
CA LYS A 104 -31.71 -20.55 32.36
C LYS A 104 -30.83 -21.11 31.23
N LEU A 105 -30.91 -22.41 30.90
CA LEU A 105 -30.20 -22.98 29.76
C LEU A 105 -30.71 -22.42 28.42
N LYS A 106 -32.03 -22.20 28.25
CA LYS A 106 -32.59 -21.54 27.06
C LYS A 106 -32.08 -20.12 26.90
N VAL A 107 -32.11 -19.32 27.97
CA VAL A 107 -31.59 -17.94 27.98
C VAL A 107 -30.10 -17.91 27.64
N LEU A 108 -29.32 -18.85 28.20
CA LEU A 108 -27.91 -19.00 27.86
C LEU A 108 -27.69 -19.36 26.39
N SER A 109 -28.50 -20.27 25.85
CA SER A 109 -28.43 -20.68 24.44
C SER A 109 -28.77 -19.53 23.49
N GLU A 110 -29.81 -18.76 23.78
CA GLU A 110 -30.19 -17.59 22.99
C GLU A 110 -29.12 -16.48 23.07
N SER A 111 -28.58 -16.24 24.27
CA SER A 111 -27.49 -15.28 24.47
C SER A 111 -26.23 -15.67 23.69
N LEU A 112 -25.89 -16.97 23.67
CA LEU A 112 -24.78 -17.49 22.88
C LEU A 112 -25.06 -17.30 21.38
N SER A 113 -26.25 -17.66 20.91
CA SER A 113 -26.65 -17.50 19.51
C SER A 113 -26.56 -16.03 19.05
N ASN A 114 -27.11 -15.11 19.84
CA ASN A 114 -27.05 -13.67 19.58
C ASN A 114 -25.62 -13.14 19.59
N SER A 115 -24.79 -13.58 20.55
CA SER A 115 -23.37 -13.20 20.61
C SER A 115 -22.59 -13.73 19.41
N THR A 116 -22.84 -14.96 18.98
CA THR A 116 -22.20 -15.57 17.81
C THR A 116 -22.60 -14.84 16.54
N SER A 117 -23.90 -14.61 16.32
CA SER A 117 -24.38 -13.85 15.15
C SER A 117 -23.78 -12.43 15.10
N LYS A 118 -23.65 -11.76 16.24
CA LYS A 118 -23.01 -10.44 16.32
C LYS A 118 -21.51 -10.51 15.97
N ALA A 119 -20.81 -11.54 16.42
CA ALA A 119 -19.40 -11.75 16.07
C ALA A 119 -19.23 -12.07 14.58
N GLU A 120 -20.11 -12.91 14.01
CA GLU A 120 -20.12 -13.24 12.58
C GLU A 120 -20.35 -12.00 11.70
N LYS A 121 -21.32 -11.15 12.07
CA LYS A 121 -21.57 -9.87 11.36
C LYS A 121 -20.34 -8.97 11.35
N ARG A 122 -19.66 -8.81 12.50
CA ARG A 122 -18.42 -8.04 12.59
C ARG A 122 -17.30 -8.62 11.74
N ILE A 123 -17.17 -9.94 11.68
CA ILE A 123 -16.19 -10.61 10.82
C ILE A 123 -16.50 -10.33 9.34
N LEU A 124 -17.78 -10.39 8.96
CA LEU A 124 -18.20 -10.10 7.58
C LEU A 124 -17.94 -8.63 7.21
N GLU A 125 -18.34 -7.69 8.07
CA GLU A 125 -18.08 -6.25 7.89
C GLU A 125 -16.58 -5.97 7.73
N GLN A 126 -15.74 -6.55 8.59
CA GLN A 126 -14.29 -6.41 8.51
C GLN A 126 -13.71 -7.02 7.21
N ARG A 127 -14.27 -8.14 6.74
CA ARG A 127 -13.86 -8.75 5.47
C ARG A 127 -14.19 -7.85 4.27
N VAL A 128 -15.38 -7.27 4.24
CA VAL A 128 -15.80 -6.32 3.19
C VAL A 128 -14.88 -5.10 3.18
N GLN A 129 -14.62 -4.48 4.34
CA GLN A 129 -13.70 -3.34 4.44
C GLN A 129 -12.28 -3.70 3.95
N LYS A 130 -11.80 -4.91 4.27
CA LYS A 130 -10.50 -5.39 3.80
C LYS A 130 -10.49 -5.58 2.28
N GLU A 131 -11.56 -6.14 1.71
CA GLU A 131 -11.70 -6.34 0.28
C GLU A 131 -11.76 -5.02 -0.50
N GLU A 132 -12.51 -4.03 0.02
CA GLU A 132 -12.56 -2.68 -0.53
C GLU A 132 -11.18 -2.00 -0.48
N ALA A 133 -10.47 -2.09 0.65
CA ALA A 133 -9.12 -1.54 0.79
C ALA A 133 -8.12 -2.19 -0.17
N VAL A 134 -8.22 -3.51 -0.38
CA VAL A 134 -7.37 -4.23 -1.36
C VAL A 134 -7.72 -3.81 -2.78
N SER A 135 -9.01 -3.73 -3.12
CA SER A 135 -9.48 -3.32 -4.45
C SER A 135 -9.03 -1.89 -4.78
N PHE A 136 -9.15 -0.96 -3.83
CA PHE A 136 -8.64 0.40 -3.97
C PHE A 136 -7.13 0.43 -4.20
N ARG A 137 -6.36 -0.33 -3.41
CA ARG A 137 -4.90 -0.41 -3.57
C ARG A 137 -4.50 -0.93 -4.94
N ILE A 138 -5.20 -1.94 -5.47
CA ILE A 138 -4.95 -2.48 -6.80
C ILE A 138 -5.28 -1.43 -7.87
N ALA A 139 -6.44 -0.77 -7.78
CA ALA A 139 -6.82 0.28 -8.72
C ALA A 139 -5.80 1.41 -8.73
N LYS A 140 -5.35 1.88 -7.55
CA LYS A 140 -4.34 2.93 -7.44
C LYS A 140 -2.98 2.49 -7.98
N ALA A 141 -2.55 1.25 -7.73
CA ALA A 141 -1.30 0.73 -8.28
C ALA A 141 -1.33 0.67 -9.82
N ASN A 142 -2.46 0.29 -10.41
CA ASN A 142 -2.64 0.28 -11.86
C ASN A 142 -2.62 1.70 -12.46
N GLU A 143 -3.29 2.67 -11.82
CA GLU A 143 -3.28 4.06 -12.24
C GLU A 143 -1.85 4.64 -12.23
N VAL A 144 -1.12 4.42 -11.13
CA VAL A 144 0.27 4.88 -11.01
C VAL A 144 1.18 4.20 -12.04
N SER A 145 1.05 2.88 -12.24
CA SER A 145 1.83 2.17 -13.26
C SER A 145 1.55 2.68 -14.68
N GLN A 146 0.31 3.07 -14.98
CA GLN A 146 -0.04 3.66 -16.27
C GLN A 146 0.58 5.06 -16.42
N GLN A 147 0.52 5.89 -15.39
CA GLN A 147 1.17 7.21 -15.36
C GLN A 147 2.70 7.09 -15.53
N GLU A 148 3.34 6.13 -14.88
CA GLU A 148 4.78 5.86 -15.02
C GLU A 148 5.15 5.53 -16.46
N LYS A 149 4.38 4.66 -17.14
CA LYS A 149 4.61 4.32 -18.55
C LYS A 149 4.43 5.51 -19.49
N GLU A 150 3.41 6.34 -19.26
CA GLU A 150 3.17 7.56 -20.04
C GLU A 150 4.31 8.57 -19.87
N LEU A 151 4.80 8.75 -18.64
CA LEU A 151 5.95 9.60 -18.35
C LEU A 151 7.24 9.06 -18.99
N GLU A 152 7.48 7.75 -18.91
CA GLU A 152 8.64 7.11 -19.55
C GLU A 152 8.63 7.33 -21.07
N ALA A 153 7.48 7.13 -21.72
CA ALA A 153 7.33 7.40 -23.15
C ALA A 153 7.54 8.89 -23.49
N ALA A 154 7.02 9.81 -22.67
CA ALA A 154 7.21 11.24 -22.86
C ALA A 154 8.69 11.66 -22.70
N ILE A 155 9.41 11.07 -21.73
CA ILE A 155 10.84 11.29 -21.54
C ILE A 155 11.62 10.81 -22.76
N GLN A 156 11.35 9.61 -23.26
CA GLN A 156 12.02 9.07 -24.45
C GLN A 156 11.83 9.97 -25.68
N GLU A 157 10.63 10.48 -25.91
CA GLU A 157 10.36 11.40 -27.03
C GLU A 157 11.09 12.74 -26.85
N LEU A 158 11.12 13.29 -25.63
CA LEU A 158 11.87 14.52 -25.33
C LEU A 158 13.38 14.33 -25.50
N GLU A 159 13.93 13.18 -25.11
CA GLU A 159 15.34 12.85 -25.31
C GLU A 159 15.69 12.78 -26.79
N LYS A 160 14.83 12.16 -27.61
CA LYS A 160 14.99 12.12 -29.06
C LYS A 160 14.95 13.52 -29.67
N GLN A 161 13.99 14.37 -29.30
CA GLN A 161 13.91 15.76 -29.77
C GLN A 161 15.15 16.56 -29.37
N LYS A 162 15.67 16.36 -28.15
CA LYS A 162 16.91 16.99 -27.69
C LYS A 162 18.09 16.59 -28.57
N ASP A 163 18.22 15.30 -28.90
CA ASP A 163 19.30 14.79 -29.74
C ASP A 163 19.20 15.33 -31.19
N GLU A 164 17.99 15.43 -31.74
CA GLU A 164 17.74 16.05 -33.06
C GLU A 164 18.11 17.54 -33.08
N LEU A 165 17.71 18.30 -32.06
CA LEU A 165 18.07 19.71 -31.92
C LEU A 165 19.58 19.91 -31.77
N GLU A 166 20.26 19.03 -31.03
CA GLU A 166 21.72 19.09 -30.90
C GLU A 166 22.43 18.82 -32.24
N ALA A 167 21.89 17.92 -33.07
CA ALA A 167 22.42 17.65 -34.41
C ALA A 167 22.26 18.86 -35.35
N GLU A 168 21.08 19.50 -35.37
CA GLU A 168 20.87 20.71 -36.17
C GLU A 168 21.72 21.88 -35.67
N LEU A 169 21.89 22.03 -34.35
CA LEU A 169 22.78 23.04 -33.78
C LEU A 169 24.24 22.85 -34.24
N LYS A 170 24.74 21.61 -34.26
CA LYS A 170 26.09 21.29 -34.77
C LYS A 170 26.24 21.69 -36.24
N LYS A 171 25.24 21.41 -37.06
CA LYS A 171 25.22 21.75 -38.50
C LYS A 171 25.19 23.27 -38.74
N VAL A 172 24.36 24.00 -38.00
CA VAL A 172 24.32 25.47 -38.05
C VAL A 172 25.66 26.05 -37.63
N ASN A 173 26.28 25.54 -36.56
CA ASN A 173 27.56 26.03 -36.08
C ASN A 173 28.68 25.79 -37.12
N ALA A 174 28.72 24.61 -37.75
CA ALA A 174 29.66 24.33 -38.83
C ALA A 174 29.47 25.28 -40.03
N SER A 175 28.22 25.54 -40.41
CA SER A 175 27.88 26.46 -41.50
C SER A 175 28.27 27.91 -41.16
N LEU A 176 28.08 28.31 -39.90
CA LEU A 176 28.47 29.64 -39.40
C LEU A 176 29.99 29.82 -39.43
N ILE A 177 30.76 28.82 -38.99
CA ILE A 177 32.22 28.83 -39.07
C ILE A 177 32.66 28.97 -40.54
N ALA A 178 32.10 28.17 -41.45
CA ALA A 178 32.41 28.25 -42.87
C ALA A 178 32.08 29.64 -43.47
N ALA A 179 30.93 30.22 -43.11
CA ALA A 179 30.54 31.56 -43.56
C ALA A 179 31.49 32.65 -43.02
N ARG A 180 31.92 32.55 -41.76
CA ARG A 180 32.90 33.47 -41.16
C ARG A 180 34.25 33.41 -41.88
N VAL A 181 34.71 32.21 -42.25
CA VAL A 181 35.94 32.04 -43.03
C VAL A 181 35.80 32.66 -44.42
N ARG A 182 34.70 32.40 -45.14
CA ARG A 182 34.45 33.02 -46.45
C ARG A 182 34.41 34.55 -46.37
N LEU A 183 33.76 35.09 -45.35
CA LEU A 183 33.70 36.54 -45.12
C LEU A 183 35.09 37.13 -44.88
N ARG A 184 35.94 36.43 -44.11
CA ARG A 184 37.32 36.85 -43.88
C ARG A 184 38.10 36.87 -45.19
N ASN A 185 38.06 35.79 -45.97
CA ASN A 185 38.78 35.69 -47.24
C ASN A 185 38.35 36.79 -48.23
N ALA A 186 37.04 37.03 -48.37
CA ALA A 186 36.52 38.07 -49.24
C ALA A 186 36.97 39.49 -48.82
N ARG A 187 37.18 39.73 -47.52
CA ARG A 187 37.73 40.99 -47.01
C ARG A 187 39.20 41.14 -47.35
N GLU A 188 39.99 40.07 -47.21
CA GLU A 188 41.41 40.03 -47.57
C GLU A 188 41.60 40.22 -49.09
N GLU A 189 40.79 39.56 -49.92
CA GLU A 189 40.78 39.74 -51.38
C GLU A 189 40.47 41.18 -51.79
N ARG A 190 39.50 41.82 -51.12
CA ARG A 190 39.17 43.23 -51.36
C ARG A 190 40.33 44.15 -51.00
N GLU A 191 40.98 43.94 -49.85
CA GLU A 191 42.14 44.73 -49.43
C GLU A 191 43.28 44.62 -50.45
N HIS A 192 43.58 43.41 -50.93
CA HIS A 192 44.56 43.20 -52.00
C HIS A 192 44.17 43.89 -53.32
N PHE A 193 42.88 43.87 -53.68
CA PHE A 193 42.40 44.57 -54.87
C PHE A 193 42.55 46.09 -54.73
N ASP A 194 42.19 46.65 -53.58
CA ASP A 194 42.31 48.09 -53.30
C ASP A 194 43.77 48.53 -53.35
N ASP A 195 44.69 47.75 -52.76
CA ASP A 195 46.13 48.00 -52.81
C ASP A 195 46.67 47.98 -54.25
N ALA A 196 46.30 46.97 -55.05
CA ALA A 196 46.72 46.87 -56.44
C ALA A 196 46.15 48.02 -57.28
N SER A 197 44.88 48.39 -57.05
CA SER A 197 44.22 49.50 -57.73
C SER A 197 44.92 50.83 -57.43
N ASN A 198 45.25 51.09 -56.16
CA ASN A 198 46.00 52.27 -55.74
C ASN A 198 47.37 52.35 -56.41
N GLN A 199 48.09 51.23 -56.54
CA GLN A 199 49.37 51.19 -57.26
C GLN A 199 49.22 51.55 -58.73
N ILE A 200 48.18 51.07 -59.41
CA ILE A 200 47.91 51.41 -60.81
C ILE A 200 47.59 52.91 -60.95
N LEU A 201 46.76 53.46 -60.07
CA LEU A 201 46.44 54.89 -60.06
C LEU A 201 47.69 55.75 -59.88
N LEU A 202 48.59 55.37 -58.96
CA LEU A 202 49.87 56.06 -58.77
C LEU A 202 50.73 56.02 -60.04
N GLN A 203 50.83 54.86 -60.70
CA GLN A 203 51.59 54.74 -61.96
C GLN A 203 50.98 55.59 -63.09
N LEU A 204 49.67 55.60 -63.24
CA LEU A 204 48.98 56.41 -64.25
C LEU A 204 49.17 57.91 -63.98
N THR A 205 49.03 58.34 -62.73
CA THR A 205 49.26 59.73 -62.32
C THR A 205 50.69 60.16 -62.65
N SER A 206 51.69 59.34 -62.33
CA SER A 206 53.10 59.63 -62.63
C SER A 206 53.37 59.74 -64.14
N LYS A 207 52.77 58.87 -64.96
CA LYS A 207 52.86 58.95 -66.42
C LYS A 207 52.18 60.20 -66.97
N GLU A 208 51.02 60.56 -66.43
CA GLU A 208 50.31 61.78 -66.80
C GLU A 208 51.16 63.03 -66.50
N GLU A 209 51.82 63.08 -65.34
CA GLU A 209 52.76 64.15 -64.98
C GLU A 209 53.99 64.18 -65.90
N GLU A 210 54.53 63.03 -66.28
CA GLU A 210 55.65 62.92 -67.23
C GLU A 210 55.27 63.43 -68.62
N ILE A 211 54.12 63.00 -69.15
CA ILE A 211 53.60 63.49 -70.44
C ILE A 211 53.33 64.99 -70.37
N SER A 212 52.76 65.49 -69.27
CA SER A 212 52.53 66.92 -69.07
C SER A 212 53.82 67.73 -69.11
N ARG A 213 54.91 67.24 -68.49
CA ARG A 213 56.24 67.85 -68.58
C ARG A 213 56.81 67.80 -70.00
N SER A 214 56.65 66.68 -70.71
CA SER A 214 57.09 66.53 -72.11
C SER A 214 56.37 67.53 -73.04
N ILE A 215 55.05 67.64 -72.92
CA ILE A 215 54.25 68.62 -73.68
C ILE A 215 54.71 70.05 -73.40
N ALA A 216 54.97 70.40 -72.14
CA ALA A 216 55.49 71.71 -71.79
C ALA A 216 56.85 71.99 -72.43
N SER A 217 57.77 71.01 -72.45
CA SER A 217 59.06 71.11 -73.15
C SER A 217 58.88 71.34 -74.66
N CYS A 218 58.06 70.51 -75.31
CA CYS A 218 57.80 70.64 -76.75
C CYS A 218 57.18 71.99 -77.12
N ARG A 219 56.33 72.58 -76.25
CA ARG A 219 55.79 73.93 -76.47
C ARG A 219 56.89 74.98 -76.46
N VAL A 220 57.79 74.95 -75.48
CA VAL A 220 58.94 75.87 -75.40
C VAL A 220 59.85 75.69 -76.62
N GLU A 221 60.14 74.46 -77.01
CA GLU A 221 60.94 74.16 -78.21
C GLU A 221 60.27 74.69 -79.49
N ALA A 222 58.96 74.54 -79.62
CA ALA A 222 58.19 75.08 -80.74
C ALA A 222 58.24 76.61 -80.79
N ASP A 223 58.12 77.29 -79.64
CA ASP A 223 58.24 78.75 -79.54
C ASP A 223 59.64 79.23 -79.98
N VAL A 224 60.69 78.51 -79.58
CA VAL A 224 62.07 78.79 -80.02
C VAL A 224 62.23 78.60 -81.53
N VAL A 225 61.72 77.50 -82.09
CA VAL A 225 61.76 77.25 -83.54
C VAL A 225 61.02 78.34 -84.31
N ASN A 226 59.83 78.75 -83.85
CA ASN A 226 59.07 79.84 -84.45
C ASN A 226 59.84 81.17 -84.42
N ALA A 227 60.52 81.48 -83.32
CA ALA A 227 61.37 82.67 -83.23
C ALA A 227 62.52 82.64 -84.26
N TRP A 228 63.16 81.47 -84.47
CA TRP A 228 64.18 81.31 -85.50
C TRP A 228 63.63 81.42 -86.92
N ILE A 229 62.43 80.86 -87.18
CA ILE A 229 61.75 81.00 -88.48
C ILE A 229 61.53 82.48 -88.79
N HIS A 230 60.92 83.23 -87.86
CA HIS A 230 60.69 84.67 -88.05
C HIS A 230 61.99 85.44 -88.27
N PHE A 231 63.03 85.17 -87.47
CA PHE A 231 64.34 85.81 -87.66
C PHE A 231 64.93 85.55 -89.06
N LEU A 232 64.86 84.31 -89.54
CA LEU A 232 65.39 83.93 -90.87
C LEU A 232 64.57 84.56 -92.00
N GLU A 233 63.25 84.57 -91.89
CA GLU A 233 62.35 85.23 -92.85
C GLU A 233 62.59 86.73 -92.92
N ASP A 234 62.65 87.42 -91.78
CA ASP A 234 62.91 88.86 -91.69
C ASP A 234 64.31 89.21 -92.23
N THR A 235 65.32 88.41 -91.89
CA THR A 235 66.69 88.62 -92.37
C THR A 235 66.79 88.40 -93.89
N TRP A 236 66.13 87.37 -94.42
CA TRP A 236 66.07 87.10 -95.85
C TRP A 236 65.37 88.24 -96.61
N PHE A 237 64.25 88.74 -96.08
CA PHE A 237 63.54 89.90 -96.62
C PHE A 237 64.43 91.16 -96.65
N LEU A 238 65.16 91.43 -95.56
CA LEU A 238 66.10 92.56 -95.49
C LEU A 238 67.26 92.41 -96.50
N GLN A 239 67.81 91.21 -96.64
CA GLN A 239 68.90 90.95 -97.58
C GLN A 239 68.46 91.10 -99.04
N THR A 240 67.29 90.53 -99.39
CA THR A 240 66.74 90.62 -100.75
C THR A 240 66.37 92.06 -101.12
N THR A 241 65.72 92.80 -100.23
CA THR A 241 65.41 94.23 -100.46
C THR A 241 66.68 95.09 -100.59
N PHE A 242 67.72 94.85 -99.79
CA PHE A 242 69.02 95.53 -99.95
C PHE A 242 69.68 95.22 -101.30
N HIS A 243 69.64 93.95 -101.72
CA HIS A 243 70.21 93.54 -103.01
C HIS A 243 69.45 94.16 -104.19
N GLU A 244 68.11 94.18 -104.14
CA GLU A 244 67.26 94.84 -105.13
C GLU A 244 67.50 96.36 -105.19
N GLN A 245 67.76 97.02 -104.05
CA GLN A 245 68.12 98.44 -104.02
C GLN A 245 69.49 98.70 -104.65
N LYS A 246 70.46 97.80 -104.43
CA LYS A 246 71.81 97.89 -104.99
C LYS A 246 71.83 97.64 -106.50
N GLU A 247 70.98 96.75 -107.04
CA GLU A 247 70.88 96.53 -108.50
C GLU A 247 70.16 97.66 -109.25
N LYS A 248 69.34 98.48 -108.55
CA LYS A 248 68.62 99.63 -109.13
C LYS A 248 69.45 100.92 -109.17
N GLN A 249 70.73 100.87 -108.81
CA GLN A 249 71.66 101.99 -108.67
C GLN A 249 72.80 101.90 -109.70
#